data_AF-A0A1N7QBU8-F1
#
_entry.id   AF-A0A1N7QBU8-F1
#
_cell.length_a   1.000
_cell.length_b   1.000
_cell.length_c   1.000
_cell.angle_alpha   90.00
_cell.angle_beta   90.00
_cell.angle_gamma   90.00
#
_symmetry.space_group_name_H-M   'P 1'
#
loop_
_entity.id
_entity.type
_entity.pdbx_description
1 polymer ?
#
loop_
_entity_poly.entity_id
_entity_poly.type
_entity_poly.pdbx_seq_one_letter_code
_entity_poly.pdbx_strand_id
1 'polypeptide(L)'
;MNMPNLTPETMTADERREAWFQRELIGYALAANSDYTANWDYGHELLELLASRFRVIELILGADEVAPHLFALLHGPDVEGETWREAFETYDPVLTPHWTGTKLIDNAGIYGLYGVTPKEVRFDERDGWLEELARHLEQFRQFAQPEPQGVIARIINLALSRRAIDTGVGEVDLQSLALFGGVTEGRIRNILSSNDGGLEKVGSRVTATSAAAWLKGRKEFFASIWPQPDETPPEAPSPDFADDVVFVPVAADGSHFHPGLARGGKFMVGAKGEEVQYASFDEALIALHKMATPRWRRPNEAGNWGIVSGRDWKRIERRQLMSMCAGV
;
A
#
# COMPACT_ATOMS: atom_id res chain seq x y z
N MET A 1 -21.39 14.38 15.56
CA MET A 1 -21.57 13.05 14.94
C MET A 1 -20.17 12.64 14.50
N ASN A 2 -19.53 11.69 15.18
CA ASN A 2 -18.19 11.24 14.77
C ASN A 2 -18.36 10.46 13.47
N MET A 3 -17.87 11.00 12.36
CA MET A 3 -17.71 10.22 11.13
C MET A 3 -16.80 9.03 11.47
N PRO A 4 -17.14 7.79 11.09
CA PRO A 4 -16.23 6.67 11.27
C PRO A 4 -14.89 6.99 10.60
N ASN A 5 -13.77 6.64 11.25
CA ASN A 5 -12.46 6.79 10.63
C ASN A 5 -12.43 5.93 9.36
N LEU A 6 -12.51 6.56 8.19
CA LEU A 6 -12.37 5.88 6.91
C LEU A 6 -10.98 5.27 6.84
N THR A 7 -10.93 3.94 6.70
CA THR A 7 -9.70 3.19 6.47
C THR A 7 -9.72 2.60 5.07
N PRO A 8 -8.57 2.27 4.46
CA PRO A 8 -8.54 1.65 3.13
C PRO A 8 -9.46 0.42 3.00
N GLU A 9 -9.58 -0.34 4.09
CA GLU A 9 -10.38 -1.56 4.20
C GLU A 9 -11.90 -1.33 4.23
N THR A 10 -12.35 -0.12 4.59
CA THR A 10 -13.78 0.19 4.74
C THR A 10 -14.32 1.09 3.63
N MET A 11 -13.45 1.62 2.77
CA MET A 11 -13.84 2.53 1.70
C MET A 11 -14.39 1.77 0.48
N THR A 12 -15.60 2.14 0.08
CA THR A 12 -16.26 1.70 -1.16
C THR A 12 -15.54 2.21 -2.41
N ALA A 13 -15.89 1.67 -3.57
CA ALA A 13 -15.32 2.13 -4.84
C ALA A 13 -15.60 3.62 -5.10
N ASP A 14 -16.81 4.09 -4.78
CA ASP A 14 -17.19 5.50 -4.96
C ASP A 14 -16.44 6.42 -3.98
N GLU A 15 -16.26 6.04 -2.71
CA GLU A 15 -15.47 6.81 -1.74
C GLU A 15 -13.99 6.91 -2.15
N ARG A 16 -13.43 5.83 -2.72
CA ARG A 16 -12.05 5.80 -3.22
C ARG A 16 -11.85 6.71 -4.43
N ARG A 17 -12.82 6.78 -5.33
CA ARG A 17 -12.80 7.72 -6.48
C ARG A 17 -12.87 9.17 -5.99
N GLU A 18 -13.77 9.45 -5.06
CA GLU A 18 -13.95 10.80 -4.51
C GLU A 18 -12.69 11.28 -3.77
N ALA A 19 -12.05 10.40 -3.00
CA ALA A 19 -10.81 10.73 -2.28
C ALA A 19 -9.70 11.23 -3.20
N TRP A 20 -9.57 10.69 -4.42
CA TRP A 20 -8.62 11.19 -5.42
C TRP A 20 -8.92 12.65 -5.80
N PHE A 21 -10.17 12.94 -6.15
CA PHE A 21 -10.56 14.28 -6.62
C PHE A 21 -10.59 15.34 -5.51
N GLN A 22 -10.89 14.93 -4.28
CA GLN A 22 -10.78 15.79 -3.10
C GLN A 22 -9.31 15.98 -2.66
N ARG A 23 -8.36 15.33 -3.35
CA ARG A 23 -6.92 15.32 -3.01
C ARG A 23 -6.66 14.82 -1.60
N GLU A 24 -7.54 13.96 -1.09
CA GLU A 24 -7.46 13.43 0.26
C GLU A 24 -6.62 12.17 0.29
N LEU A 25 -5.39 12.29 0.83
CA LEU A 25 -4.50 11.17 1.13
C LEU A 25 -4.94 10.39 2.37
N ILE A 26 -6.22 9.98 2.43
CA ILE A 26 -6.75 9.12 3.48
C ILE A 26 -5.85 7.88 3.57
N GLY A 27 -5.33 7.59 4.77
CA GLY A 27 -4.43 6.46 5.02
C GLY A 27 -2.95 6.69 4.69
N TYR A 28 -2.60 7.60 3.77
CA TYR A 28 -1.20 7.91 3.42
C TYR A 28 -0.61 9.10 4.20
N ALA A 29 -1.46 10.02 4.69
CA ALA A 29 -1.05 11.19 5.49
C ALA A 29 -0.71 10.88 6.97
N LEU A 30 -1.02 9.67 7.46
CA LEU A 30 -0.83 9.28 8.86
C LEU A 30 0.55 8.65 9.14
N ALA A 31 1.34 8.34 8.11
CA ALA A 31 2.74 7.98 8.29
C ALA A 31 3.54 9.24 8.62
N ALA A 32 4.42 9.17 9.62
CA ALA A 32 5.28 10.26 10.11
C ALA A 32 6.35 10.72 9.09
N ASN A 33 5.99 10.89 7.83
CA ASN A 33 6.87 11.25 6.72
C ASN A 33 6.48 12.61 6.14
N SER A 34 7.24 13.64 6.51
CA SER A 34 7.17 14.98 5.93
C SER A 34 7.50 15.02 4.43
N ASP A 35 8.11 13.97 3.88
CA ASP A 35 8.50 13.91 2.46
C ASP A 35 7.34 13.58 1.51
N TYR A 36 6.18 13.14 2.03
CA TYR A 36 5.01 12.75 1.23
C TYR A 36 3.80 13.67 1.39
N THR A 37 4.00 14.90 1.89
CA THR A 37 3.10 16.05 1.66
C THR A 37 3.09 16.48 0.18
N ALA A 38 3.35 15.53 -0.72
CA ALA A 38 3.49 15.74 -2.13
C ALA A 38 2.20 16.33 -2.70
N ASN A 39 2.34 17.44 -3.40
CA ASN A 39 1.28 17.98 -4.21
C ASN A 39 0.96 16.97 -5.33
N TRP A 40 -0.27 16.45 -5.33
CA TRP A 40 -0.79 15.58 -6.41
C TRP A 40 -1.40 16.38 -7.56
N ASP A 41 -1.35 17.70 -7.48
CA ASP A 41 -1.69 18.58 -8.59
C ASP A 41 -0.65 18.49 -9.70
N TYR A 42 -1.03 17.80 -10.76
CA TYR A 42 -0.23 17.63 -11.97
C TYR A 42 -0.57 18.66 -13.07
N GLY A 43 -1.56 19.54 -12.84
CA GLY A 43 -2.02 20.50 -13.85
C GLY A 43 -0.90 21.44 -14.30
N HIS A 44 -0.11 21.95 -13.34
CA HIS A 44 1.05 22.80 -13.65
C HIS A 44 2.11 22.08 -14.50
N GLU A 45 2.46 20.84 -14.15
CA GLU A 45 3.43 20.04 -14.92
C GLU A 45 2.91 19.78 -16.35
N LEU A 46 1.61 19.50 -16.51
CA LEU A 46 0.99 19.28 -17.81
C LEU A 46 1.03 20.53 -18.69
N LEU A 47 0.79 21.72 -18.11
CA LEU A 47 0.89 22.98 -18.84
C LEU A 47 2.31 23.31 -19.24
N GLU A 48 3.30 23.08 -18.35
CA GLU A 48 4.71 23.26 -18.71
C GLU A 48 5.13 22.33 -19.85
N LEU A 49 4.67 21.06 -19.82
CA LEU A 49 4.89 20.14 -20.93
C LEU A 49 4.32 20.70 -22.23
N LEU A 50 3.05 21.12 -22.25
CA LEU A 50 2.40 21.66 -23.45
C LEU A 50 3.07 22.97 -23.93
N ALA A 51 3.38 23.88 -23.00
CA ALA A 51 4.06 25.14 -23.26
C ALA A 51 5.43 24.91 -23.92
N SER A 52 6.18 23.91 -23.44
CA SER A 52 7.47 23.55 -24.04
C SER A 52 7.32 23.12 -25.49
N ARG A 53 6.26 22.37 -25.84
CA ARG A 53 6.00 21.91 -27.21
C ARG A 53 5.55 23.06 -28.10
N PHE A 54 4.69 23.94 -27.58
CA PHE A 54 4.26 25.14 -28.30
C PHE A 54 5.45 26.06 -28.62
N ARG A 55 6.37 26.28 -27.67
CA ARG A 55 7.64 27.02 -27.91
C ARG A 55 8.46 26.41 -29.05
N VAL A 56 8.58 25.08 -29.12
CA VAL A 56 9.30 24.41 -30.20
C VAL A 56 8.62 24.63 -31.55
N ILE A 57 7.28 24.54 -31.60
CA ILE A 57 6.51 24.78 -32.83
C ILE A 57 6.71 26.22 -33.31
N GLU A 58 6.62 27.21 -32.42
CA GLU A 58 6.88 28.62 -32.74
C GLU A 58 8.31 28.86 -33.23
N LEU A 59 9.31 28.21 -32.64
CA LEU A 59 10.70 28.31 -33.08
C LEU A 59 10.93 27.78 -34.50
N ILE A 60 10.16 26.77 -34.92
CA ILE A 60 10.30 26.13 -36.23
C ILE A 60 9.48 26.88 -37.29
N LEU A 61 8.25 27.27 -36.98
CA LEU A 61 7.27 27.80 -37.94
C LEU A 61 7.09 29.32 -37.88
N GLY A 62 7.65 29.99 -36.86
CA GLY A 62 7.49 31.43 -36.64
C GLY A 62 6.32 31.75 -35.70
N ALA A 63 6.59 32.49 -34.63
CA ALA A 63 5.61 32.77 -33.58
C ALA A 63 4.38 33.53 -34.07
N ASP A 64 4.58 34.60 -34.86
CA ASP A 64 3.49 35.44 -35.37
C ASP A 64 2.50 34.65 -36.24
N GLU A 65 2.98 33.63 -36.96
CA GLU A 65 2.15 32.80 -37.83
C GLU A 65 1.36 31.75 -37.05
N VAL A 66 1.98 31.10 -36.05
CA VAL A 66 1.38 29.91 -35.40
C VAL A 66 0.74 30.17 -34.06
N ALA A 67 1.08 31.25 -33.35
CA ALA A 67 0.53 31.52 -32.01
C ALA A 67 -1.01 31.55 -31.96
N PRO A 68 -1.74 32.17 -32.93
CA PRO A 68 -3.21 32.13 -32.93
C PRO A 68 -3.77 30.72 -33.14
N HIS A 69 -3.09 29.89 -33.93
CA HIS A 69 -3.49 28.51 -34.18
C HIS A 69 -3.25 27.63 -32.95
N LEU A 70 -2.13 27.82 -32.26
CA LEU A 70 -1.83 27.11 -31.01
C LEU A 70 -2.81 27.49 -29.90
N PHE A 71 -3.16 28.78 -29.78
CA PHE A 71 -4.19 29.25 -28.86
C PHE A 71 -5.56 28.60 -29.17
N ALA A 72 -5.94 28.53 -30.45
CA ALA A 72 -7.21 27.90 -30.86
C ALA A 72 -7.29 26.38 -30.57
N LEU A 73 -6.17 25.70 -30.29
CA LEU A 73 -6.17 24.30 -29.85
C LEU A 73 -6.58 24.14 -28.38
N LEU A 74 -6.42 25.20 -27.58
CA LEU A 74 -6.81 25.21 -26.18
C LEU A 74 -8.33 25.27 -26.09
N HIS A 75 -8.92 24.38 -25.29
CA HIS A 75 -10.35 24.33 -25.05
C HIS A 75 -10.62 24.22 -23.55
N GLY A 76 -11.59 24.99 -23.06
CA GLY A 76 -11.97 25.08 -21.66
C GLY A 76 -12.87 26.29 -21.41
N PRO A 77 -13.67 26.31 -20.32
CA PRO A 77 -14.62 27.38 -20.05
C PRO A 77 -13.94 28.76 -19.82
N ASP A 78 -12.69 28.78 -19.36
CA ASP A 78 -12.02 29.99 -18.84
C ASP A 78 -10.68 30.29 -19.55
N VAL A 79 -10.53 29.88 -20.82
CA VAL A 79 -9.34 30.23 -21.61
C VAL A 79 -9.43 31.72 -21.99
N GLU A 80 -8.76 32.58 -21.22
CA GLU A 80 -8.66 34.02 -21.49
C GLU A 80 -7.34 34.40 -22.21
N GLY A 81 -7.31 35.59 -22.81
CA GLY A 81 -6.13 36.14 -23.50
C GLY A 81 -6.22 36.12 -25.02
N GLU A 82 -5.20 36.71 -25.66
CA GLU A 82 -5.03 36.76 -27.12
C GLU A 82 -3.98 35.75 -27.62
N THR A 83 -3.16 35.22 -26.70
CA THR A 83 -2.13 34.22 -27.00
C THR A 83 -2.21 33.05 -26.04
N TRP A 84 -1.69 31.89 -26.45
CA TRP A 84 -1.57 30.74 -25.55
C TRP A 84 -0.67 31.01 -24.34
N ARG A 85 0.23 32.01 -24.42
CA ARG A 85 1.10 32.41 -23.32
C ARG A 85 0.29 33.07 -22.21
N GLU A 86 -0.52 34.05 -22.58
CA GLU A 86 -1.44 34.73 -21.66
C GLU A 86 -2.41 33.73 -21.04
N ALA A 87 -2.94 32.81 -21.84
CA ALA A 87 -3.82 31.74 -21.36
C ALA A 87 -3.18 30.85 -20.28
N PHE A 88 -1.85 30.67 -20.32
CA PHE A 88 -1.12 29.84 -19.36
C PHE A 88 -0.59 30.64 -18.16
N GLU A 89 -0.44 31.97 -18.29
CA GLU A 89 -0.05 32.84 -17.18
C GLU A 89 -1.13 32.90 -16.09
N THR A 90 -2.40 32.87 -16.49
CA THR A 90 -3.54 32.68 -15.59
C THR A 90 -3.83 31.20 -15.41
N TYR A 91 -2.91 30.47 -14.76
CA TYR A 91 -3.15 29.07 -14.38
C TYR A 91 -4.40 28.97 -13.51
N ASP A 92 -5.48 28.42 -14.06
CA ASP A 92 -6.59 27.91 -13.28
C ASP A 92 -6.55 26.36 -13.30
N PRO A 93 -6.47 25.69 -12.14
CA PRO A 93 -6.64 24.24 -12.01
C PRO A 93 -7.89 23.68 -12.72
N VAL A 94 -8.88 24.52 -13.03
CA VAL A 94 -10.13 24.21 -13.74
C VAL A 94 -9.97 24.21 -15.28
N LEU A 95 -8.82 24.61 -15.84
CA LEU A 95 -8.61 24.63 -17.31
C LEU A 95 -8.47 23.22 -17.92
N THR A 96 -7.86 22.30 -17.17
CA THR A 96 -7.45 20.99 -17.68
C THR A 96 -8.40 19.80 -17.46
N PRO A 97 -9.44 19.81 -16.59
CA PRO A 97 -10.30 18.64 -16.31
C PRO A 97 -10.97 18.01 -17.54
N HIS A 98 -11.15 18.78 -18.61
CA HIS A 98 -11.78 18.31 -19.84
C HIS A 98 -10.81 17.70 -20.84
N TRP A 99 -9.50 17.82 -20.64
CA TRP A 99 -8.51 17.33 -21.56
C TRP A 99 -8.35 15.82 -21.43
N THR A 100 -8.19 15.14 -22.56
CA THR A 100 -7.98 13.68 -22.58
C THR A 100 -6.73 13.27 -21.79
N GLY A 101 -5.68 14.09 -21.83
CA GLY A 101 -4.46 13.85 -21.05
C GLY A 101 -4.71 13.87 -19.54
N THR A 102 -5.47 14.85 -19.04
CA THR A 102 -5.86 14.95 -17.64
C THR A 102 -6.67 13.74 -17.20
N LYS A 103 -7.68 13.34 -17.99
CA LYS A 103 -8.46 12.13 -17.72
C LYS A 103 -7.59 10.87 -17.65
N LEU A 104 -6.56 10.75 -18.51
CA LEU A 104 -5.63 9.64 -18.46
C LEU A 104 -4.84 9.60 -17.14
N ILE A 105 -4.36 10.76 -16.67
CA ILE A 105 -3.62 10.87 -15.42
C ILE A 105 -4.53 10.65 -14.20
N ASP A 106 -5.75 11.16 -14.20
CA ASP A 106 -6.75 10.87 -13.16
C ASP A 106 -7.07 9.39 -13.07
N ASN A 107 -7.33 8.75 -14.21
CA ASN A 107 -7.56 7.32 -14.28
C ASN A 107 -6.38 6.51 -13.70
N ALA A 108 -5.15 6.95 -13.99
CA ALA A 108 -3.95 6.34 -13.44
C ALA A 108 -3.82 6.57 -11.93
N GLY A 109 -4.18 7.74 -11.40
CA GLY A 109 -4.17 8.04 -9.97
C GLY A 109 -5.20 7.21 -9.19
N ILE A 110 -6.44 7.19 -9.68
CA ILE A 110 -7.57 6.42 -9.13
C ILE A 110 -7.19 4.93 -9.06
N TYR A 111 -6.69 4.37 -10.17
CA TYR A 111 -6.29 2.98 -10.21
C TYR A 111 -5.02 2.71 -9.38
N GLY A 112 -3.97 3.48 -9.61
CA GLY A 112 -2.66 3.26 -9.01
C GLY A 112 -2.66 3.39 -7.50
N LEU A 113 -3.29 4.43 -6.96
CA LEU A 113 -3.25 4.72 -5.53
C LEU A 113 -4.38 4.03 -4.76
N TYR A 114 -5.58 3.97 -5.33
CA TYR A 114 -6.78 3.48 -4.65
C TYR A 114 -7.31 2.14 -5.18
N GLY A 115 -6.74 1.56 -6.24
CA GLY A 115 -7.07 0.20 -6.67
C GLY A 115 -8.50 0.03 -7.20
N VAL A 116 -9.06 1.07 -7.82
CA VAL A 116 -10.40 1.11 -8.40
C VAL A 116 -10.35 1.60 -9.85
N THR A 117 -11.36 1.27 -10.67
CA THR A 117 -11.53 1.86 -12.00
C THR A 117 -12.42 3.11 -11.94
N PRO A 118 -12.39 3.98 -12.96
CA PRO A 118 -13.41 5.03 -13.12
C PRO A 118 -14.82 4.46 -13.14
N LYS A 119 -15.80 5.27 -12.74
CA LYS A 119 -17.20 4.87 -12.60
C LYS A 119 -17.84 4.47 -13.92
N GLU A 120 -17.37 5.05 -15.02
CA GLU A 120 -17.89 4.81 -16.36
C GLU A 120 -17.43 3.46 -16.93
N VAL A 121 -16.38 2.84 -16.34
CA VAL A 121 -15.86 1.54 -16.79
C VAL A 121 -16.70 0.43 -16.20
N ARG A 122 -17.40 -0.29 -17.07
CA ARG A 122 -18.26 -1.42 -16.67
C ARG A 122 -17.43 -2.57 -16.12
N PHE A 123 -18.02 -3.33 -15.20
CA PHE A 123 -17.36 -4.46 -14.54
C PHE A 123 -16.76 -5.48 -15.51
N ASP A 124 -17.51 -5.84 -16.56
CA ASP A 124 -17.12 -6.79 -17.61
C ASP A 124 -16.01 -6.28 -18.54
N GLU A 125 -15.66 -5.00 -18.48
CA GLU A 125 -14.67 -4.35 -19.35
C GLU A 125 -13.37 -4.00 -18.60
N ARG A 126 -13.32 -4.20 -17.28
CA ARG A 126 -12.22 -3.70 -16.42
C ARG A 126 -10.86 -4.28 -16.78
N ASP A 127 -10.77 -5.58 -17.04
CA ASP A 127 -9.52 -6.22 -17.44
C ASP A 127 -8.96 -5.59 -18.74
N GLY A 128 -9.81 -5.46 -19.76
CA GLY A 128 -9.43 -4.84 -21.03
C GLY A 128 -9.06 -3.37 -20.87
N TRP A 129 -9.77 -2.65 -20.00
CA TRP A 129 -9.48 -1.26 -19.67
C TRP A 129 -8.11 -1.09 -18.99
N LEU A 130 -7.72 -2.01 -18.10
CA LEU A 130 -6.43 -1.96 -17.40
C LEU A 130 -5.24 -2.17 -18.35
N GLU A 131 -5.36 -3.10 -19.29
CA GLU A 131 -4.36 -3.31 -20.32
C GLU A 131 -4.20 -2.07 -21.20
N GLU A 132 -5.32 -1.46 -21.58
CA GLU A 132 -5.34 -0.26 -22.40
C GLU A 132 -4.79 0.96 -21.65
N LEU A 133 -5.12 1.12 -20.36
CA LEU A 133 -4.56 2.15 -19.49
C LEU A 133 -3.03 2.02 -19.45
N ALA A 134 -2.50 0.83 -19.16
CA ALA A 134 -1.05 0.62 -19.08
C ALA A 134 -0.35 0.95 -20.39
N ARG A 135 -0.94 0.55 -21.54
CA ARG A 135 -0.43 0.88 -22.87
C ARG A 135 -0.41 2.39 -23.11
N HIS A 136 -1.48 3.10 -22.77
CA HIS A 136 -1.57 4.54 -22.93
C HIS A 136 -0.60 5.31 -22.03
N LEU A 137 -0.41 4.87 -20.78
CA LEU A 137 0.55 5.50 -19.88
C LEU A 137 1.99 5.35 -20.39
N GLU A 138 2.32 4.19 -20.96
CA GLU A 138 3.66 3.98 -21.53
C GLU A 138 3.89 4.83 -22.78
N GLN A 139 2.89 4.92 -23.67
CA GLN A 139 2.94 5.84 -24.82
C GLN A 139 3.04 7.29 -24.38
N PHE A 140 2.23 7.71 -23.39
CA PHE A 140 2.29 9.07 -22.86
C PHE A 140 3.68 9.37 -22.32
N ARG A 141 4.27 8.48 -21.52
CA ARG A 141 5.64 8.65 -21.01
C ARG A 141 6.66 8.77 -22.14
N GLN A 142 6.54 7.95 -23.17
CA GLN A 142 7.46 7.95 -24.32
C GLN A 142 7.41 9.26 -25.12
N PHE A 143 6.20 9.77 -25.38
CA PHE A 143 6.00 10.93 -26.27
C PHE A 143 5.97 12.26 -25.51
N ALA A 144 5.25 12.33 -24.40
CA ALA A 144 5.14 13.55 -23.61
C ALA A 144 6.42 13.84 -22.83
N GLN A 145 7.12 12.79 -22.37
CA GLN A 145 8.35 12.89 -21.56
C GLN A 145 8.16 13.77 -20.32
N PRO A 146 7.28 13.36 -19.38
CA PRO A 146 7.10 14.09 -18.12
C PRO A 146 8.40 14.16 -17.32
N GLU A 147 8.47 15.10 -16.38
CA GLU A 147 9.64 15.26 -15.53
C GLU A 147 9.85 13.95 -14.74
N PRO A 148 11.03 13.30 -14.81
CA PRO A 148 11.23 11.97 -14.21
C PRO A 148 10.92 11.88 -12.71
N GLN A 149 11.09 12.98 -11.97
CA GLN A 149 10.75 13.08 -10.55
C GLN A 149 9.45 13.86 -10.28
N GLY A 150 8.78 14.28 -11.35
CA GLY A 150 7.52 15.00 -11.35
C GLY A 150 6.35 14.16 -10.86
N VAL A 151 5.22 14.84 -10.66
CA VAL A 151 3.99 14.23 -10.18
C VAL A 151 3.35 13.33 -11.24
N ILE A 152 3.43 13.71 -12.52
CA ILE A 152 2.90 12.88 -13.62
C ILE A 152 3.64 11.56 -13.69
N ALA A 153 4.98 11.58 -13.69
CA ALA A 153 5.80 10.37 -13.72
C ALA A 153 5.53 9.47 -12.51
N ARG A 154 5.32 10.06 -11.32
CA ARG A 154 4.96 9.35 -10.10
C ARG A 154 3.61 8.65 -10.20
N ILE A 155 2.57 9.34 -10.68
CA ILE A 155 1.23 8.76 -10.88
C ILE A 155 1.29 7.59 -11.88
N ILE A 156 2.01 7.77 -12.99
CA ILE A 156 2.22 6.70 -13.98
C ILE A 156 2.90 5.49 -13.34
N ASN A 157 3.96 5.70 -12.56
CA ASN A 157 4.69 4.62 -11.90
C ASN A 157 3.81 3.87 -10.89
N LEU A 158 2.98 4.58 -10.11
CA LEU A 158 2.02 3.97 -9.20
C LEU A 158 1.05 3.05 -9.95
N ALA A 159 0.45 3.53 -11.05
CA ALA A 159 -0.48 2.74 -11.85
C ALA A 159 0.16 1.48 -12.42
N LEU A 160 1.36 1.58 -13.01
CA LEU A 160 2.05 0.42 -13.54
C LEU A 160 2.52 -0.56 -12.46
N SER A 161 3.03 -0.04 -11.34
CA SER A 161 3.42 -0.85 -10.18
C SER A 161 2.22 -1.56 -9.57
N ARG A 162 1.05 -0.90 -9.50
CA ARG A 162 -0.21 -1.53 -9.07
C ARG A 162 -0.62 -2.65 -10.01
N ARG A 163 -0.60 -2.43 -11.33
CA ARG A 163 -0.89 -3.48 -12.31
C ARG A 163 0.05 -4.67 -12.16
N ALA A 164 1.33 -4.43 -11.94
CA ALA A 164 2.29 -5.50 -11.71
C ALA A 164 1.89 -6.34 -10.48
N ILE A 165 1.52 -5.68 -9.37
CA ILE A 165 1.02 -6.35 -8.15
C ILE A 165 -0.26 -7.14 -8.42
N ASP A 166 -1.26 -6.53 -9.05
CA ASP A 166 -2.58 -7.14 -9.29
C ASP A 166 -2.49 -8.37 -10.21
N THR A 167 -1.60 -8.33 -11.20
CA THR A 167 -1.39 -9.44 -12.14
C THR A 167 -0.34 -10.44 -11.66
N GLY A 168 0.47 -10.07 -10.67
CA GLY A 168 1.65 -10.83 -10.24
C GLY A 168 2.80 -10.83 -11.26
N VAL A 169 2.73 -10.02 -12.32
CA VAL A 169 3.69 -10.02 -13.44
C VAL A 169 4.43 -8.69 -13.52
N GLY A 170 5.77 -8.77 -13.54
CA GLY A 170 6.65 -7.62 -13.73
C GLY A 170 7.30 -7.15 -12.43
N GLU A 171 7.62 -5.86 -12.39
CA GLU A 171 8.45 -5.26 -11.36
C GLU A 171 7.80 -4.00 -10.78
N VAL A 172 8.02 -3.79 -9.49
CA VAL A 172 7.51 -2.64 -8.73
C VAL A 172 8.67 -1.72 -8.39
N ASP A 173 8.51 -0.42 -8.68
CA ASP A 173 9.51 0.57 -8.32
C ASP A 173 9.49 0.87 -6.81
N LEU A 174 10.64 1.27 -6.27
CA LEU A 174 10.82 1.42 -4.82
C LEU A 174 9.99 2.57 -4.23
N GLN A 175 9.78 3.64 -4.99
CA GLN A 175 9.03 4.80 -4.54
C GLN A 175 7.54 4.46 -4.43
N SER A 176 6.97 3.79 -5.45
CA SER A 176 5.60 3.30 -5.41
C SER A 176 5.39 2.29 -4.28
N LEU A 177 6.33 1.34 -4.08
CA LEU A 177 6.24 0.39 -2.98
C LEU A 177 6.26 1.08 -1.61
N ALA A 178 7.13 2.09 -1.45
CA ALA A 178 7.22 2.87 -0.24
C ALA A 178 5.90 3.60 0.06
N LEU A 179 5.30 4.22 -0.97
CA LEU A 179 3.99 4.85 -0.89
C LEU A 179 2.91 3.83 -0.48
N PHE A 180 2.77 2.73 -1.22
CA PHE A 180 1.81 1.66 -0.92
C PHE A 180 1.94 1.11 0.50
N GLY A 181 3.17 1.01 1.01
CA GLY A 181 3.46 0.47 2.33
C GLY A 181 3.44 1.49 3.46
N GLY A 182 3.19 2.78 3.18
CA GLY A 182 3.21 3.85 4.19
C GLY A 182 4.58 4.10 4.81
N VAL A 183 5.68 3.89 4.08
CA VAL A 183 7.06 4.02 4.58
C VAL A 183 7.93 4.90 3.67
N THR A 184 9.13 5.27 4.11
CA THR A 184 10.10 5.97 3.24
C THR A 184 10.72 5.02 2.22
N GLU A 185 11.14 5.55 1.07
CA GLU A 185 11.94 4.78 0.12
C GLU A 185 13.26 4.30 0.78
N GLY A 186 13.86 5.13 1.64
CA GLY A 186 15.02 4.74 2.45
C GLY A 186 14.75 3.50 3.31
N ARG A 187 13.54 3.35 3.90
CA ARG A 187 13.15 2.16 4.64
C ARG A 187 13.08 0.93 3.73
N ILE A 188 12.54 1.07 2.52
CA ILE A 188 12.54 -0.03 1.54
C ILE A 188 13.97 -0.44 1.18
N ARG A 189 14.86 0.52 0.92
CA ARG A 189 16.28 0.24 0.63
C ARG A 189 16.98 -0.48 1.79
N ASN A 190 16.67 -0.12 3.03
CA ASN A 190 17.19 -0.81 4.22
C ASN A 190 16.65 -2.25 4.36
N ILE A 191 15.39 -2.48 3.98
CA ILE A 191 14.82 -3.84 3.94
C ILE A 191 15.54 -4.67 2.87
N LEU A 192 15.81 -4.09 1.70
CA LEU A 192 16.51 -4.79 0.61
C LEU A 192 17.99 -5.06 0.90
N SER A 193 18.62 -4.31 1.82
CA SER A 193 19.98 -4.60 2.27
C SER A 193 20.05 -5.68 3.36
N SER A 194 18.92 -5.98 4.01
CA SER A 194 18.77 -7.09 4.94
C SER A 194 18.23 -8.34 4.23
N ASN A 195 18.84 -9.50 4.42
CA ASN A 195 18.39 -10.76 3.79
C ASN A 195 17.05 -11.32 4.32
N ASP A 196 16.41 -10.65 5.28
CA ASP A 196 15.23 -11.12 6.02
C ASP A 196 13.99 -10.24 5.78
N GLY A 197 14.03 -9.43 4.72
CA GLY A 197 13.03 -8.40 4.46
C GLY A 197 11.76 -8.87 3.73
N GLY A 198 11.76 -10.09 3.19
CA GLY A 198 10.67 -10.64 2.38
C GLY A 198 10.48 -9.98 1.01
N LEU A 199 11.34 -9.03 0.64
CA LEU A 199 11.35 -8.37 -0.68
C LEU A 199 12.46 -8.95 -1.55
N GLU A 200 12.15 -9.25 -2.80
CA GLU A 200 13.10 -9.80 -3.78
C GLU A 200 13.50 -8.71 -4.77
N LYS A 201 14.78 -8.34 -4.77
CA LYS A 201 15.34 -7.29 -5.62
C LYS A 201 15.58 -7.79 -7.05
N VAL A 202 15.18 -7.00 -8.04
CA VAL A 202 15.54 -7.15 -9.46
C VAL A 202 16.04 -5.82 -9.98
N GLY A 203 17.34 -5.72 -10.28
CA GLY A 203 17.97 -4.46 -10.67
C GLY A 203 17.81 -3.38 -9.60
N SER A 204 17.11 -2.28 -9.93
CA SER A 204 16.75 -1.19 -9.02
C SER A 204 15.30 -1.26 -8.51
N ARG A 205 14.61 -2.38 -8.75
CA ARG A 205 13.19 -2.60 -8.44
C ARG A 205 13.02 -3.88 -7.60
N VAL A 206 11.78 -4.27 -7.34
CA VAL A 206 11.44 -5.56 -6.72
C VAL A 206 10.46 -6.36 -7.57
N THR A 207 10.42 -7.68 -7.38
CA THR A 207 9.42 -8.53 -8.06
C THR A 207 8.01 -8.17 -7.61
N ALA A 208 7.05 -8.20 -8.53
CA ALA A 208 5.64 -7.98 -8.21
C ALA A 208 5.12 -8.93 -7.11
N THR A 209 5.52 -10.20 -7.17
CA THR A 209 5.10 -11.22 -6.20
C THR A 209 5.59 -10.92 -4.78
N SER A 210 6.86 -10.55 -4.61
CA SER A 210 7.40 -10.21 -3.28
C SER A 210 6.81 -8.91 -2.74
N ALA A 211 6.56 -7.91 -3.61
CA ALA A 211 5.86 -6.68 -3.24
C ALA A 211 4.43 -6.97 -2.76
N ALA A 212 3.66 -7.77 -3.50
CA ALA A 212 2.29 -8.16 -3.12
C ALA A 212 2.27 -8.86 -1.76
N ALA A 213 3.19 -9.80 -1.53
CA ALA A 213 3.31 -10.50 -0.25
C ALA A 213 3.66 -9.55 0.90
N TRP A 214 4.56 -8.59 0.68
CA TRP A 214 4.98 -7.61 1.69
C TRP A 214 3.91 -6.57 2.03
N LEU A 215 3.02 -6.27 1.07
CA LEU A 215 1.89 -5.34 1.24
C LEU A 215 0.67 -5.99 1.91
N LYS A 216 0.55 -7.32 1.88
CA LYS A 216 -0.60 -8.05 2.44
C LYS A 216 -0.81 -7.68 3.92
N GLY A 217 -2.01 -7.22 4.25
CA GLY A 217 -2.42 -6.90 5.63
C GLY A 217 -1.87 -5.58 6.19
N ARG A 218 -1.23 -4.74 5.37
CA ARG A 218 -0.84 -3.39 5.78
C ARG A 218 -2.05 -2.46 5.78
N LYS A 219 -2.18 -1.67 6.85
CA LYS A 219 -3.32 -0.77 7.06
C LYS A 219 -3.31 0.44 6.14
N GLU A 220 -2.14 0.81 5.64
CA GLU A 220 -1.92 1.93 4.73
C GLU A 220 -2.20 1.54 3.27
N PHE A 221 -2.25 0.23 2.98
CA PHE A 221 -2.35 -0.27 1.62
C PHE A 221 -3.81 -0.39 1.15
N PHE A 222 -4.14 0.34 0.09
CA PHE A 222 -5.41 0.16 -0.62
C PHE A 222 -5.32 -1.02 -1.59
N ALA A 223 -5.71 -2.20 -1.10
CA ALA A 223 -5.85 -3.38 -1.95
C ALA A 223 -6.85 -3.13 -3.09
N SER A 224 -6.55 -3.62 -4.29
CA SER A 224 -7.44 -3.49 -5.44
C SER A 224 -8.79 -4.16 -5.20
N ILE A 225 -9.86 -3.39 -5.38
CA ILE A 225 -11.25 -3.87 -5.31
C ILE A 225 -11.93 -3.80 -6.67
N TRP A 226 -11.26 -3.28 -7.71
CA TRP A 226 -11.77 -3.31 -9.08
C TRP A 226 -12.18 -4.70 -9.61
N PRO A 227 -11.62 -5.85 -9.16
CA PRO A 227 -12.08 -7.16 -9.60
C PRO A 227 -13.44 -7.56 -9.02
N GLN A 228 -14.04 -6.72 -8.17
CA GLN A 228 -15.35 -6.95 -7.54
C GLN A 228 -16.37 -5.93 -8.07
N PRO A 229 -17.67 -6.28 -8.15
CA PRO A 229 -18.73 -5.32 -8.43
C PRO A 229 -18.73 -4.19 -7.39
N ASP A 230 -19.03 -2.96 -7.81
CA ASP A 230 -18.99 -1.77 -6.93
C ASP A 230 -20.00 -1.84 -5.79
N GLU A 231 -21.11 -2.58 -5.97
CA GLU A 231 -22.12 -2.78 -4.94
C GLU A 231 -21.67 -3.75 -3.84
N THR A 232 -20.56 -4.46 -4.04
CA THR A 232 -19.99 -5.35 -3.03
C THR A 232 -19.45 -4.49 -1.89
N PRO A 233 -19.99 -4.61 -0.67
CA PRO A 233 -19.45 -3.87 0.46
C PRO A 233 -17.97 -4.24 0.63
N PRO A 234 -17.08 -3.26 0.87
CA PRO A 234 -15.69 -3.55 1.17
C PRO A 234 -15.67 -4.38 2.46
N GLU A 235 -15.38 -5.67 2.31
CA GLU A 235 -15.18 -6.54 3.45
C GLU A 235 -13.79 -6.22 3.97
N ALA A 236 -13.74 -5.55 5.13
CA ALA A 236 -12.49 -5.46 5.88
C ALA A 236 -11.95 -6.88 5.97
N PRO A 237 -10.68 -7.14 5.60
CA PRO A 237 -10.13 -8.49 5.61
C PRO A 237 -10.51 -9.10 6.94
N SER A 238 -11.46 -10.05 6.90
CA SER A 238 -11.71 -10.90 8.04
C SER A 238 -10.32 -11.39 8.41
N PRO A 239 -9.85 -11.17 9.65
CA PRO A 239 -8.53 -11.65 10.04
C PRO A 239 -8.49 -13.07 9.54
N ASP A 240 -7.60 -13.38 8.60
CA ASP A 240 -7.61 -14.66 7.89
C ASP A 240 -7.36 -15.72 8.97
N PHE A 241 -8.45 -16.22 9.57
CA PHE A 241 -8.39 -17.16 10.69
C PHE A 241 -7.96 -18.55 10.17
N ALA A 242 -7.63 -18.63 8.88
CA ALA A 242 -7.00 -19.77 8.23
C ALA A 242 -5.63 -20.09 8.84
N ASP A 243 -4.92 -19.10 9.41
CA ASP A 243 -3.73 -19.37 10.21
C ASP A 243 -4.12 -19.51 11.70
N ASP A 244 -4.02 -20.76 12.17
CA ASP A 244 -4.32 -21.24 13.52
C ASP A 244 -3.61 -20.37 14.59
N VAL A 245 -4.29 -19.33 15.08
CA VAL A 245 -3.78 -18.43 16.13
C VAL A 245 -4.04 -19.01 17.51
N VAL A 246 -3.04 -18.97 18.38
CA VAL A 246 -3.15 -19.43 19.77
C VAL A 246 -2.94 -18.28 20.75
N PHE A 247 -3.70 -18.29 21.84
CA PHE A 247 -3.51 -17.36 22.95
C PHE A 247 -2.60 -18.04 23.98
N VAL A 248 -1.41 -17.49 24.20
CA VAL A 248 -0.46 -18.05 25.17
C VAL A 248 -0.33 -17.13 26.38
N PRO A 249 -0.21 -17.69 27.60
CA PRO A 249 -0.04 -16.87 28.79
C PRO A 249 1.35 -16.23 28.80
N VAL A 250 1.39 -14.98 29.26
CA VAL A 250 2.59 -14.15 29.39
C VAL A 250 2.82 -13.84 30.87
N ALA A 251 4.04 -14.02 31.33
CA ALA A 251 4.46 -13.68 32.67
C ALA A 251 4.76 -12.17 32.83
N ALA A 252 4.96 -11.73 34.07
CA ALA A 252 5.25 -10.32 34.36
C ALA A 252 6.53 -9.78 33.69
N ASP A 253 7.49 -10.65 33.35
CA ASP A 253 8.74 -10.28 32.68
C ASP A 253 8.68 -10.37 31.15
N GLY A 254 7.48 -10.55 30.58
CA GLY A 254 7.26 -10.61 29.13
C GLY A 254 7.55 -11.97 28.48
N SER A 255 8.10 -12.93 29.23
CA SER A 255 8.21 -14.31 28.76
C SER A 255 6.83 -14.96 28.62
N HIS A 256 6.70 -15.91 27.70
CA HIS A 256 5.43 -16.56 27.43
C HIS A 256 5.61 -18.08 27.32
N PHE A 257 4.50 -18.81 27.40
CA PHE A 257 4.51 -20.26 27.20
C PHE A 257 4.69 -20.59 25.71
N HIS A 258 5.68 -21.43 25.38
CA HIS A 258 6.00 -21.84 24.01
C HIS A 258 6.51 -23.30 23.94
N PRO A 259 6.56 -23.95 22.77
CA PRO A 259 6.88 -25.38 22.63
C PRO A 259 8.29 -25.75 23.09
N GLY A 260 9.25 -24.81 23.03
CA GLY A 260 10.62 -24.98 23.50
C GLY A 260 10.75 -25.13 25.03
N LEU A 261 9.66 -25.00 25.80
CA LEU A 261 9.66 -25.21 27.26
C LEU A 261 9.49 -26.68 27.67
N ALA A 262 9.45 -27.61 26.70
CA ALA A 262 9.40 -29.04 26.99
C ALA A 262 10.69 -29.50 27.69
N ARG A 263 10.57 -30.09 28.88
CA ARG A 263 11.69 -30.70 29.62
C ARG A 263 11.55 -32.20 29.59
N GLY A 264 12.48 -32.89 28.93
CA GLY A 264 12.36 -34.34 28.71
C GLY A 264 11.13 -34.71 27.87
N GLY A 265 10.75 -33.85 26.93
CA GLY A 265 9.57 -34.04 26.07
C GLY A 265 8.23 -33.78 26.75
N LYS A 266 8.20 -33.23 27.97
CA LYS A 266 6.97 -32.95 28.72
C LYS A 266 6.91 -31.51 29.22
N PHE A 267 5.69 -31.00 29.35
CA PHE A 267 5.40 -29.68 29.90
C PHE A 267 4.89 -29.82 31.33
N MET A 268 5.42 -29.01 32.25
CA MET A 268 4.97 -28.97 33.64
C MET A 268 4.13 -27.71 33.89
N VAL A 269 2.86 -27.93 34.23
CA VAL A 269 1.83 -26.89 34.38
C VAL A 269 1.13 -27.08 35.73
N GLY A 270 0.94 -26.00 36.48
CA GLY A 270 0.28 -26.03 37.80
C GLY A 270 1.00 -25.22 38.88
N ALA A 271 0.34 -25.09 40.03
CA ALA A 271 0.93 -24.47 41.21
C ALA A 271 2.03 -25.37 41.81
N LYS A 272 2.88 -24.79 42.67
CA LYS A 272 3.93 -25.53 43.35
C LYS A 272 3.32 -26.64 44.22
N GLY A 273 3.69 -27.90 43.97
CA GLY A 273 3.16 -29.08 44.67
C GLY A 273 1.94 -29.72 44.00
N GLU A 274 1.38 -29.09 42.96
CA GLU A 274 0.21 -29.55 42.20
C GLU A 274 0.52 -29.59 40.70
N GLU A 275 1.80 -29.66 40.32
CA GLU A 275 2.19 -29.67 38.91
C GLU A 275 1.76 -30.97 38.20
N VAL A 276 1.09 -30.81 37.06
CA VAL A 276 0.71 -31.89 36.16
C VAL A 276 1.64 -31.87 34.94
N GLN A 277 2.05 -33.06 34.49
CA GLN A 277 2.86 -33.25 33.29
C GLN A 277 1.97 -33.53 32.08
N TYR A 278 2.21 -32.81 30.99
CA TYR A 278 1.53 -32.99 29.71
C TYR A 278 2.53 -33.40 28.63
N ALA A 279 2.12 -34.29 27.72
CA ALA A 279 2.99 -34.84 26.69
C ALA A 279 3.05 -33.95 25.44
N SER A 280 2.04 -33.11 25.23
CA SER A 280 2.00 -32.16 24.12
C SER A 280 1.85 -30.72 24.58
N PHE A 281 2.29 -29.81 23.73
CA PHE A 281 2.13 -28.38 23.94
C PHE A 281 0.63 -28.00 24.00
N ASP A 282 -0.19 -28.57 23.12
CA ASP A 282 -1.62 -28.26 23.03
C ASP A 282 -2.38 -28.70 24.29
N GLU A 283 -2.10 -29.90 24.81
CA GLU A 283 -2.69 -30.38 26.07
C GLU A 283 -2.31 -29.47 27.24
N ALA A 284 -1.05 -29.06 27.31
CA ALA A 284 -0.54 -28.15 28.33
C ALA A 284 -1.20 -26.77 28.23
N LEU A 285 -1.37 -26.24 27.02
CA LEU A 285 -2.00 -24.96 26.78
C LEU A 285 -3.50 -24.99 27.13
N ILE A 286 -4.21 -26.07 26.77
CA ILE A 286 -5.61 -26.28 27.18
C ILE A 286 -5.73 -26.31 28.70
N ALA A 287 -4.79 -26.96 29.40
CA ALA A 287 -4.77 -26.97 30.86
C ALA A 287 -4.54 -25.57 31.45
N LEU A 288 -3.62 -24.79 30.88
CA LEU A 288 -3.35 -23.40 31.29
C LEU A 288 -4.57 -22.49 31.11
N HIS A 289 -5.33 -22.64 30.02
CA HIS A 289 -6.58 -21.90 29.79
C HIS A 289 -7.66 -22.16 30.84
N LYS A 290 -7.67 -23.36 31.44
CA LYS A 290 -8.64 -23.73 32.49
C LYS A 290 -8.24 -23.24 33.88
N MET A 291 -7.04 -22.70 34.05
CA MET A 291 -6.56 -22.19 35.33
C MET A 291 -6.99 -20.74 35.56
N ALA A 292 -7.49 -20.44 36.76
CA ALA A 292 -7.75 -19.05 37.17
C ALA A 292 -6.47 -18.18 37.16
N THR A 293 -5.31 -18.81 37.38
CA THR A 293 -4.00 -18.19 37.15
C THR A 293 -3.12 -19.22 36.46
N PRO A 294 -2.81 -19.07 35.16
CA PRO A 294 -1.97 -20.01 34.44
C PRO A 294 -0.57 -20.05 35.06
N ARG A 295 -0.06 -21.25 35.35
CA ARG A 295 1.27 -21.45 35.94
C ARG A 295 2.03 -22.54 35.21
N TRP A 296 3.26 -22.27 34.82
CA TRP A 296 4.11 -23.23 34.10
C TRP A 296 5.56 -23.11 34.54
N ARG A 297 6.38 -24.10 34.21
CA ARG A 297 7.83 -24.05 34.44
C ARG A 297 8.59 -23.56 33.22
N ARG A 298 9.63 -22.77 33.46
CA ARG A 298 10.60 -22.33 32.46
C ARG A 298 11.98 -22.10 33.09
N PRO A 299 13.08 -22.11 32.31
CA PRO A 299 14.38 -21.67 32.81
C PRO A 299 14.39 -20.15 33.05
N ASN A 300 15.12 -19.71 34.07
CA ASN A 300 15.52 -18.32 34.24
C ASN A 300 16.86 -18.04 33.53
N GLU A 301 17.36 -16.81 33.60
CA GLU A 301 18.64 -16.40 32.98
C GLU A 301 19.84 -17.25 33.44
N ALA A 302 19.79 -17.79 34.67
CA ALA A 302 20.81 -18.68 35.21
C ALA A 302 20.59 -20.17 34.84
N GLY A 303 19.63 -20.48 33.95
CA GLY A 303 19.29 -21.85 33.54
C GLY A 303 18.50 -22.66 34.57
N ASN A 304 18.16 -22.07 35.72
CA ASN A 304 17.39 -22.74 36.76
C ASN A 304 15.90 -22.72 36.41
N TRP A 305 15.24 -23.86 36.56
CA TRP A 305 13.82 -24.00 36.23
C TRP A 305 12.94 -23.60 37.40
N GLY A 306 12.14 -22.55 37.21
CA GLY A 306 11.18 -22.05 38.19
C GLY A 306 9.75 -22.08 37.65
N ILE A 307 8.78 -22.03 38.57
CA ILE A 307 7.37 -21.82 38.21
C ILE A 307 7.16 -20.32 38.03
N VAL A 308 6.48 -19.95 36.95
CA VAL A 308 6.03 -18.59 36.69
C VAL A 308 4.50 -18.55 36.64
N SER A 309 3.92 -17.41 36.98
CA SER A 309 2.48 -17.15 36.84
C SER A 309 2.23 -16.20 35.67
N GLY A 310 1.28 -16.56 34.82
CA GLY A 310 0.81 -15.68 33.76
C GLY A 310 0.00 -14.52 34.34
N ARG A 311 0.27 -13.33 33.81
CA ARG A 311 -0.39 -12.06 34.14
C ARG A 311 -1.24 -11.55 32.98
N ASP A 312 -0.92 -11.95 31.76
CA ASP A 312 -1.60 -11.53 30.54
C ASP A 312 -1.67 -12.68 29.52
N TRP A 313 -2.41 -12.48 28.43
CA TRP A 313 -2.52 -13.41 27.31
C TRP A 313 -2.10 -12.72 26.02
N LYS A 314 -1.18 -13.34 25.28
CA LYS A 314 -0.71 -12.84 23.99
C LYS A 314 -1.23 -13.73 22.88
N ARG A 315 -1.85 -13.09 21.89
CA ARG A 315 -2.22 -13.71 20.61
C ARG A 315 -0.96 -13.89 19.77
N ILE A 316 -0.65 -15.12 19.36
CA ILE A 316 0.51 -15.46 18.52
C ILE A 316 0.07 -16.44 17.43
N GLU A 317 0.61 -16.31 16.23
CA GLU A 317 0.42 -17.29 15.16
C GLU A 317 1.11 -18.61 15.50
N ARG A 318 0.43 -19.76 15.31
CA ARG A 318 1.03 -21.07 15.62
C ARG A 318 2.32 -21.33 14.86
N ARG A 319 2.46 -20.85 13.61
CA ARG A 319 3.71 -20.97 12.83
C ARG A 319 4.88 -20.28 13.53
N GLN A 320 4.69 -19.05 13.99
CA GLN A 320 5.69 -18.28 14.73
C GLN A 320 6.04 -18.96 16.07
N LEU A 321 5.06 -19.57 16.72
CA LEU A 321 5.26 -20.29 17.97
C LEU A 321 6.07 -21.58 17.77
N MET A 322 5.85 -22.29 16.66
CA MET A 322 6.56 -23.53 16.33
C MET A 322 8.01 -23.29 15.89
N SER A 323 8.31 -22.17 15.24
CA SER A 323 9.70 -21.83 14.87
C SER A 323 10.59 -21.54 16.09
N MET A 324 10.00 -21.15 17.24
CA MET A 324 10.74 -20.97 18.51
C MET A 324 11.22 -22.29 19.14
N CYS A 325 10.84 -23.44 18.57
CA CYS A 325 11.36 -24.76 18.97
C CYS A 325 12.72 -25.08 18.31
N ALA A 326 13.06 -24.43 17.19
CA ALA A 326 14.22 -24.78 16.36
C ALA A 326 15.54 -24.08 16.77
N GLY A 327 15.55 -23.36 17.90
CA GLY A 327 16.68 -22.53 18.35
C GLY A 327 17.38 -22.98 19.62
N VAL A 328 17.35 -24.29 19.94
CA VAL A 328 18.11 -24.89 21.06
C VAL A 328 19.01 -26.00 20.54
#